data_AF-A0A2E3XTC0-F1
#
_entry.id   AF-A0A2E3XTC0-F1
#
_cell.length_a   1.000
_cell.length_b   1.000
_cell.length_c   1.000
_cell.angle_alpha   90.00
_cell.angle_beta   90.00
_cell.angle_gamma   90.00
#
_symmetry.space_group_name_H-M   'P 1'
#
loop_
_entity.id
_entity.type
_entity.pdbx_description
1 polymer ?
#
loop_
_entity_poly.entity_id
_entity_poly.type
_entity_poly.pdbx_seq_one_letter_code
_entity_poly.pdbx_strand_id
1 'polypeptide(L)'
;MKQSDIFRGIYEFEDPSGGILAAKVPYQGSAALFDGTTVIVRPNQRAIFIYEGKITEILKPGTHRIKTENFPILTDLANWKFGFKSPLRCEIWFFSGNLHTSRKWGTKSPIMSDFENLGTIPIRAFGSYNVAAKNPRDMYDHLIGSQNVLDIMEIEEFVQGQLIENLPDALQIVKEIKDLNKMQNEVSIELEKLVSKEINKYGLRVKDIQIQSLLPPKEVLDALEKRMAMNLIGDQQRYLMYQAANSLDAVNDGASNDPLQMMMGLMMGKGMFGMEGSEANHSPAPKQKKKIAQKKETKESKFCLHCGAEITLQHKFCHNCGGKV
;
A
#
# COMPACT_ATOMS: atom_id res chain seq x y z
N MET A 1 -44.77 43.10 -23.83
CA MET A 1 -43.44 43.73 -23.62
C MET A 1 -42.38 42.64 -23.81
N LYS A 2 -41.24 42.97 -24.38
CA LYS A 2 -40.31 42.08 -25.10
C LYS A 2 -39.68 40.98 -24.24
N GLN A 3 -39.50 39.81 -24.86
CA GLN A 3 -38.54 38.77 -24.49
C GLN A 3 -37.12 39.37 -24.55
N SER A 4 -36.52 39.70 -23.41
CA SER A 4 -35.09 40.02 -23.32
C SER A 4 -34.58 39.95 -21.89
N ASP A 5 -34.74 38.81 -21.22
CA ASP A 5 -33.93 38.48 -20.03
C ASP A 5 -33.28 37.12 -20.27
N ILE A 6 -32.25 37.16 -21.11
CA ILE A 6 -31.25 36.10 -21.21
C ILE A 6 -30.58 36.04 -19.85
N PHE A 7 -30.83 34.99 -19.06
CA PHE A 7 -30.16 34.79 -17.78
C PHE A 7 -28.64 34.76 -17.99
N ARG A 8 -27.97 35.84 -17.58
CA ARG A 8 -26.51 35.95 -17.46
C ARG A 8 -26.10 35.15 -16.21
N GLY A 9 -25.84 33.86 -16.36
CA GLY A 9 -25.49 32.98 -15.26
C GLY A 9 -24.10 33.28 -14.66
N ILE A 10 -23.93 32.92 -13.39
CA ILE A 10 -22.63 32.82 -12.73
C ILE A 10 -22.30 31.32 -12.61
N TYR A 11 -21.14 30.91 -13.11
CA TYR A 11 -20.62 29.56 -12.93
C TYR A 11 -19.45 29.59 -11.95
N GLU A 12 -19.58 28.81 -10.88
CA GLU A 12 -18.52 28.62 -9.89
C GLU A 12 -18.63 27.20 -9.34
N PHE A 13 -17.55 26.74 -8.71
CA PHE A 13 -17.52 25.45 -8.04
C PHE A 13 -16.87 25.59 -6.67
N GLU A 14 -17.58 25.13 -5.65
CA GLU A 14 -17.09 24.95 -4.30
C GLU A 14 -17.19 23.48 -3.93
N ASP A 15 -16.15 22.97 -3.27
CA ASP A 15 -16.16 21.64 -2.68
C ASP A 15 -16.08 21.76 -1.16
N PRO A 16 -17.20 21.60 -0.43
CA PRO A 16 -17.19 21.63 1.02
C PRO A 16 -16.53 20.38 1.65
N SER A 17 -16.37 19.29 0.90
CA SER A 17 -15.74 18.06 1.40
C SER A 17 -14.21 18.13 1.37
N GLY A 18 -13.65 18.92 0.44
CA GLY A 18 -12.22 18.99 0.18
C GLY A 18 -11.63 17.75 -0.50
N GLY A 19 -12.46 16.79 -0.92
CA GLY A 19 -12.05 15.53 -1.57
C GLY A 19 -12.03 15.60 -3.10
N ILE A 20 -12.62 16.64 -3.70
CA ILE A 20 -12.82 16.70 -5.14
C ILE A 20 -11.61 17.36 -5.82
N LEU A 21 -10.97 16.60 -6.72
CA LEU A 21 -9.86 17.07 -7.54
C LEU A 21 -10.34 17.79 -8.80
N ALA A 22 -11.40 17.30 -9.43
CA ALA A 22 -12.02 17.96 -10.57
C ALA A 22 -13.52 17.76 -10.63
N ALA A 23 -14.27 18.76 -11.10
CA ALA A 23 -15.71 18.67 -11.28
C ALA A 23 -16.20 19.46 -12.50
N LYS A 24 -17.16 18.87 -13.20
CA LYS A 24 -17.88 19.48 -14.31
C LYS A 24 -19.02 20.35 -13.80
N VAL A 25 -19.17 21.53 -14.40
CA VAL A 25 -20.25 22.48 -14.14
C VAL A 25 -20.88 22.92 -15.48
N PRO A 26 -22.21 22.77 -15.65
CA PRO A 26 -23.14 22.06 -14.77
C PRO A 26 -22.81 20.55 -14.71
N TYR A 27 -23.20 19.90 -13.61
CA TYR A 27 -22.89 18.48 -13.36
C TYR A 27 -23.33 17.55 -14.50
N GLN A 28 -24.43 17.88 -15.19
CA GLN A 28 -24.90 17.16 -16.37
C GLN A 28 -25.04 18.10 -17.56
N GLY A 29 -24.77 17.57 -18.75
CA GLY A 29 -24.92 18.28 -20.01
C GLY A 29 -23.84 19.34 -20.19
N SER A 30 -24.24 20.55 -20.59
CA SER A 30 -23.35 21.63 -21.00
C SER A 30 -23.86 22.97 -20.47
N ALA A 31 -22.94 23.86 -20.11
CA ALA A 31 -23.23 25.25 -19.81
C ALA A 31 -23.65 25.99 -21.09
N ALA A 32 -24.71 26.79 -21.01
CA ALA A 32 -25.00 27.80 -22.01
C ALA A 32 -24.22 29.06 -21.64
N LEU A 33 -23.20 29.40 -22.43
CA LEU A 33 -22.42 30.62 -22.29
C LEU A 33 -23.00 31.70 -23.21
N PHE A 34 -23.54 32.75 -22.58
CA PHE A 34 -23.93 33.99 -23.24
C PHE A 34 -22.87 35.07 -23.03
N ASP A 35 -22.86 36.10 -23.88
CA ASP A 35 -22.01 37.26 -23.67
C ASP A 35 -22.32 37.95 -22.32
N GLY A 36 -21.29 38.15 -21.50
CA GLY A 36 -21.42 38.65 -20.13
C GLY A 36 -21.66 37.57 -19.06
N THR A 37 -21.65 36.28 -19.43
CA THR A 37 -21.58 35.18 -18.45
C THR A 37 -20.33 35.33 -17.59
N THR A 38 -20.46 35.09 -16.30
CA THR A 38 -19.33 35.23 -15.36
C THR A 38 -18.91 33.87 -14.83
N VAL A 39 -17.61 33.57 -14.90
CA VAL A 39 -17.02 32.36 -14.33
C VAL A 39 -16.08 32.78 -13.20
N ILE A 40 -16.36 32.33 -11.99
CA ILE A 40 -15.58 32.64 -10.80
C ILE A 40 -14.69 31.43 -10.49
N VAL A 41 -13.38 31.62 -10.66
CA VAL A 41 -12.36 30.62 -10.35
C VAL A 41 -11.72 31.01 -9.04
N ARG A 42 -11.81 30.13 -8.04
CA ARG A 42 -11.34 30.42 -6.68
C ARG A 42 -9.82 30.38 -6.57
N PRO A 43 -9.25 30.96 -5.49
CA PRO A 43 -7.85 30.73 -5.15
C PRO A 43 -7.52 29.23 -5.14
N ASN A 44 -6.31 28.88 -5.58
CA ASN A 44 -5.87 27.50 -5.76
C ASN A 44 -6.73 26.64 -6.70
N GLN A 45 -7.63 27.23 -7.47
CA GLN A 45 -8.42 26.53 -8.48
C GLN A 45 -7.94 26.89 -9.89
N ARG A 46 -8.26 26.04 -10.85
CA ARG A 46 -8.21 26.35 -12.29
C ARG A 46 -9.52 25.92 -12.92
N ALA A 47 -9.91 26.55 -14.02
CA ALA A 47 -11.04 26.07 -14.81
C ALA A 47 -10.63 25.84 -16.26
N ILE A 48 -11.21 24.83 -16.91
CA ILE A 48 -11.02 24.55 -18.33
C ILE A 48 -12.36 24.73 -19.03
N PHE A 49 -12.32 25.43 -20.17
CA PHE A 49 -13.44 25.44 -21.11
C PHE A 49 -13.24 24.42 -22.22
N ILE A 50 -14.31 23.69 -22.49
CA ILE A 50 -14.34 22.69 -23.55
C ILE A 50 -15.50 23.01 -24.47
N TYR A 51 -15.19 23.19 -25.75
CA TYR A 51 -16.15 23.50 -26.77
C TYR A 51 -15.96 22.54 -27.94
N GLU A 52 -17.05 21.90 -28.38
CA GLU A 52 -17.02 20.89 -29.47
C GLU A 52 -15.95 19.80 -29.26
N GLY A 53 -15.76 19.36 -28.02
CA GLY A 53 -14.79 18.33 -27.66
C GLY A 53 -13.33 18.79 -27.65
N LYS A 54 -13.06 20.10 -27.75
CA LYS A 54 -11.71 20.67 -27.70
C LYS A 54 -11.54 21.58 -26.49
N ILE A 55 -10.42 21.42 -25.78
CA ILE A 55 -10.00 22.36 -24.74
C ILE A 55 -9.65 23.69 -25.40
N THR A 56 -10.42 24.74 -25.12
CA THR A 56 -10.24 26.06 -25.71
C THR A 56 -9.38 26.97 -24.85
N GLU A 57 -9.62 27.00 -23.53
CA GLU A 57 -8.91 27.87 -22.61
C GLU A 57 -8.81 27.29 -21.20
N ILE A 58 -7.75 27.67 -20.47
CA ILE A 58 -7.54 27.34 -19.06
C ILE A 58 -7.50 28.64 -18.25
N LEU A 59 -8.55 28.87 -17.46
CA LEU A 59 -8.68 30.02 -16.59
C LEU A 59 -7.88 29.87 -15.29
N LYS A 60 -7.20 30.97 -14.93
CA LYS A 60 -6.50 31.16 -13.64
C LYS A 60 -7.48 31.64 -12.56
N PRO A 61 -7.08 31.68 -11.27
CA PRO A 61 -7.91 32.24 -10.19
C PRO A 61 -8.32 33.67 -10.51
N GLY A 62 -9.58 34.01 -10.27
CA GLY A 62 -10.16 35.30 -10.57
C GLY A 62 -11.59 35.21 -11.09
N THR A 63 -12.19 36.39 -11.31
CA THR A 63 -13.50 36.52 -11.95
C THR A 63 -13.31 36.79 -13.43
N HIS A 64 -13.80 35.89 -14.26
CA HIS A 64 -13.68 35.97 -15.72
C HIS A 64 -15.05 36.27 -16.32
N ARG A 65 -15.15 37.40 -17.02
CA ARG A 65 -16.34 37.70 -17.82
C ARG A 65 -16.11 37.20 -19.23
N ILE A 66 -16.93 36.26 -19.66
CA ILE A 66 -16.86 35.68 -20.99
C ILE A 66 -17.35 36.73 -21.99
N LYS A 67 -16.43 37.15 -22.86
CA LYS A 67 -16.72 37.94 -24.06
C LYS A 67 -16.29 37.11 -25.26
N THR A 68 -17.18 36.93 -26.22
CA THR A 68 -16.95 36.07 -27.38
C THR A 68 -15.70 36.44 -28.17
N GLU A 69 -15.37 37.73 -28.24
CA GLU A 69 -14.19 38.27 -28.91
C GLU A 69 -12.85 37.88 -28.25
N ASN A 70 -12.87 37.54 -26.96
CA ASN A 70 -11.66 37.28 -26.17
C ASN A 70 -11.13 35.85 -26.33
N PHE A 71 -11.90 34.94 -26.93
CA PHE A 71 -11.54 33.53 -27.07
C PHE A 71 -11.29 33.24 -28.56
N PRO A 72 -10.04 33.06 -29.01
CA PRO A 72 -9.68 32.96 -30.43
C PRO A 72 -10.53 31.95 -31.22
N ILE A 73 -10.78 30.78 -30.62
CA ILE A 73 -11.58 29.70 -31.23
C ILE A 73 -13.08 30.08 -31.28
N LEU A 74 -13.59 30.81 -30.28
CA LEU A 74 -14.98 31.28 -30.29
C LEU A 74 -15.15 32.46 -31.27
N THR A 75 -14.12 33.29 -31.45
CA THR A 75 -14.08 34.40 -32.43
C THR A 75 -14.09 33.89 -33.87
N ASP A 76 -13.35 32.80 -34.17
CA ASP A 76 -13.37 32.17 -35.50
C ASP A 76 -14.75 31.57 -35.82
N LEU A 77 -15.44 30.99 -34.82
CA LEU A 77 -16.82 30.54 -34.96
C LEU A 77 -17.84 31.69 -35.03
N ALA A 78 -17.59 32.83 -34.39
CA ALA A 78 -18.45 34.02 -34.40
C ALA A 78 -18.65 34.60 -35.79
N ASN A 79 -17.63 34.48 -36.64
CA ASN A 79 -17.65 34.95 -38.01
C ASN A 79 -18.46 34.03 -38.95
N TRP A 80 -18.93 32.86 -38.47
CA TRP A 80 -19.75 31.95 -39.28
C TRP A 80 -21.23 32.32 -39.27
N LYS A 81 -21.60 33.19 -40.22
CA LYS A 81 -22.95 33.46 -40.80
C LYS A 81 -24.15 33.79 -39.90
N PHE A 82 -24.07 33.75 -38.58
CA PHE A 82 -25.18 34.13 -37.70
C PHE A 82 -24.66 34.89 -36.49
N GLY A 83 -24.60 36.23 -36.58
CA GLY A 83 -24.32 37.08 -35.42
C GLY A 83 -25.09 36.59 -34.20
N PHE A 84 -24.36 36.18 -33.16
CA PHE A 84 -24.82 35.32 -32.07
C PHE A 84 -26.12 35.77 -31.39
N LYS A 85 -27.24 35.20 -31.84
CA LYS A 85 -28.50 35.18 -31.07
C LYS A 85 -28.69 33.88 -30.28
N SER A 86 -27.76 32.92 -30.37
CA SER A 86 -27.87 31.59 -29.76
C SER A 86 -26.71 31.31 -28.78
N PRO A 87 -26.96 30.73 -27.59
CA PRO A 87 -25.92 30.41 -26.63
C PRO A 87 -24.90 29.41 -27.17
N LEU A 88 -23.62 29.62 -26.84
CA LEU A 88 -22.57 28.64 -27.03
C LEU A 88 -22.68 27.58 -25.94
N ARG A 89 -22.84 26.32 -26.32
CA ARG A 89 -22.87 25.20 -25.37
C ARG A 89 -21.44 24.71 -25.14
N CYS A 90 -20.94 24.86 -23.92
CA CYS A 90 -19.60 24.41 -23.55
C CYS A 90 -19.64 23.58 -22.26
N GLU A 91 -18.55 22.90 -21.96
CA GLU A 91 -18.32 22.30 -20.65
C GLU A 91 -17.33 23.17 -19.87
N ILE A 92 -17.57 23.32 -18.58
CA ILE A 92 -16.67 24.01 -17.66
C ILE A 92 -16.21 22.98 -16.64
N TRP A 93 -14.90 22.77 -16.57
CA TRP A 93 -14.31 21.86 -15.60
C TRP A 93 -13.49 22.65 -14.61
N PHE A 94 -13.77 22.51 -13.32
CA PHE A 94 -12.99 23.13 -12.25
C PHE A 94 -12.05 22.11 -11.63
N PHE A 95 -10.79 22.50 -11.42
CA PHE A 95 -9.73 21.66 -10.87
C PHE A 95 -9.20 22.28 -9.59
N SER A 96 -9.17 21.49 -8.53
CA SER A 96 -8.60 21.86 -7.23
C SER A 96 -7.09 21.66 -7.25
N GLY A 97 -6.35 22.73 -6.98
CA GLY A 97 -4.90 22.70 -6.75
C GLY A 97 -4.54 22.52 -5.28
N ASN A 98 -5.51 22.17 -4.42
CA ASN A 98 -5.25 21.91 -3.01
C ASN A 98 -4.29 20.72 -2.84
N LEU A 99 -3.45 20.78 -1.81
CA LEU A 99 -2.59 19.69 -1.43
C LEU A 99 -3.36 18.73 -0.52
N HIS A 100 -3.56 17.49 -0.99
CA HIS A 100 -4.14 16.43 -0.18
C HIS A 100 -3.00 15.76 0.59
N THR A 101 -2.94 16.04 1.88
CA THR A 101 -1.82 15.67 2.75
C THR A 101 -2.04 14.34 3.46
N SER A 102 -0.94 13.74 3.89
CA SER A 102 -0.93 12.59 4.81
C SER A 102 -1.74 11.39 4.30
N ARG A 103 -1.79 11.19 2.97
CA ARG A 103 -2.42 10.01 2.38
C ARG A 103 -1.54 8.81 2.66
N LYS A 104 -2.13 7.75 3.20
CA LYS A 104 -1.39 6.56 3.63
C LYS A 104 -1.19 5.62 2.45
N TRP A 105 -0.11 4.87 2.46
CA TRP A 105 0.11 3.79 1.52
C TRP A 105 0.83 2.64 2.21
N GLY A 106 0.71 1.45 1.64
CA GLY A 106 1.45 0.29 2.10
C GLY A 106 1.32 -0.88 1.16
N THR A 107 2.29 -1.78 1.23
CA THR A 107 2.32 -2.99 0.42
C THR A 107 1.29 -4.01 0.94
N LYS A 108 0.32 -4.40 0.10
CA LYS A 108 -0.66 -5.44 0.45
C LYS A 108 0.00 -6.82 0.56
N SER A 109 0.89 -7.13 -0.38
CA SER A 109 1.77 -8.30 -0.38
C SER A 109 3.22 -7.84 -0.22
N PRO A 110 4.11 -8.65 0.39
CA PRO A 110 5.53 -8.33 0.42
C PRO A 110 6.09 -8.16 -1.00
N ILE A 111 7.01 -7.22 -1.15
CA ILE A 111 7.77 -7.02 -2.38
C ILE A 111 9.15 -7.66 -2.25
N MET A 112 9.63 -8.30 -3.31
CA MET A 112 10.94 -8.94 -3.30
C MET A 112 12.03 -7.91 -3.54
N SER A 113 13.01 -7.82 -2.65
CA SER A 113 14.15 -6.90 -2.74
C SER A 113 15.46 -7.65 -2.56
N ASP A 114 16.44 -7.39 -3.41
CA ASP A 114 17.75 -8.03 -3.36
C ASP A 114 18.70 -7.28 -2.42
N PHE A 115 19.37 -8.02 -1.55
CA PHE A 115 20.42 -7.50 -0.66
C PHE A 115 21.72 -8.27 -0.88
N GLU A 116 22.86 -7.57 -0.96
CA GLU A 116 24.16 -8.15 -1.32
C GLU A 116 24.59 -9.29 -0.36
N ASN A 117 24.17 -9.23 0.90
CA ASN A 117 24.61 -10.13 1.96
C ASN A 117 23.67 -11.31 2.26
N LEU A 118 22.42 -11.28 1.79
CA LEU A 118 21.38 -12.25 2.14
C LEU A 118 20.52 -12.71 0.95
N GLY A 119 20.73 -12.15 -0.24
CA GLY A 119 19.92 -12.43 -1.42
C GLY A 119 18.56 -11.74 -1.37
N THR A 120 17.59 -12.31 -2.08
CA THR A 120 16.25 -11.74 -2.21
C THR A 120 15.42 -11.95 -0.94
N ILE A 121 14.96 -10.85 -0.34
CA ILE A 121 14.15 -10.84 0.88
C ILE A 121 12.80 -10.15 0.59
N PRO A 122 11.67 -10.74 1.04
CA PRO A 122 10.37 -10.08 0.95
C PRO A 122 10.27 -8.96 1.99
N ILE A 123 10.11 -7.71 1.55
CA ILE A 123 9.94 -6.53 2.40
C ILE A 123 8.48 -6.06 2.34
N ARG A 124 7.91 -5.75 3.51
CA ARG A 124 6.67 -4.95 3.59
C ARG A 124 7.04 -3.50 3.88
N ALA A 125 6.35 -2.57 3.24
CA ALA A 125 6.57 -1.14 3.47
C ALA A 125 5.26 -0.42 3.77
N PHE A 126 5.34 0.60 4.61
CA PHE A 126 4.24 1.49 4.95
C PHE A 126 4.74 2.92 5.00
N GLY A 127 3.88 3.86 4.61
CA GLY A 127 4.25 5.25 4.56
C GLY A 127 3.10 6.20 4.33
N SER A 128 3.45 7.43 4.05
CA SER A 128 2.54 8.48 3.63
C SER A 128 3.08 9.26 2.43
N TYR A 129 2.20 9.98 1.74
CA TYR A 129 2.53 10.89 0.67
C TYR A 129 1.54 12.05 0.62
N ASN A 130 1.94 13.13 -0.04
CA ASN A 130 1.06 14.25 -0.39
C ASN A 130 0.83 14.26 -1.91
N VAL A 131 -0.38 14.62 -2.35
CA VAL A 131 -0.70 14.71 -3.78
C VAL A 131 -1.54 15.94 -4.08
N ALA A 132 -1.32 16.54 -5.25
CA ALA A 132 -2.09 17.68 -5.75
C ALA A 132 -2.22 17.62 -7.26
N ALA A 133 -3.24 18.29 -7.79
CA ALA A 133 -3.27 18.64 -9.20
C ALA A 133 -2.08 19.54 -9.57
N LYS A 134 -1.49 19.30 -10.74
CA LYS A 134 -0.39 20.06 -11.32
C LYS A 134 -0.78 20.70 -12.65
N ASN A 135 -1.30 19.90 -13.57
CA ASN A 135 -1.72 20.35 -14.89
C ASN A 135 -3.17 19.93 -15.18
N PRO A 136 -4.13 20.88 -15.16
CA PRO A 136 -5.52 20.62 -15.47
C PRO A 136 -5.74 19.95 -16.84
N ARG A 137 -4.96 20.33 -17.87
CA ARG A 137 -5.10 19.76 -19.22
C ARG A 137 -4.74 18.28 -19.22
N ASP A 138 -3.56 17.94 -18.70
CA ASP A 138 -3.11 16.54 -18.67
C ASP A 138 -4.04 15.68 -17.80
N MET A 139 -4.57 16.23 -16.70
CA MET A 139 -5.57 15.55 -15.88
C MET A 139 -6.87 15.30 -16.66
N TYR A 140 -7.34 16.29 -17.42
CA TYR A 140 -8.53 16.11 -18.25
C TYR A 140 -8.32 15.04 -19.31
N ASP A 141 -7.21 15.13 -20.05
CA ASP A 141 -6.96 14.24 -21.19
C ASP A 141 -6.73 12.77 -20.75
N HIS A 142 -6.20 12.52 -19.54
CA HIS A 142 -5.83 11.16 -19.11
C HIS A 142 -6.65 10.58 -17.96
N LEU A 143 -7.20 11.39 -17.06
CA LEU A 143 -7.88 10.92 -15.84
C LEU A 143 -9.38 11.13 -15.91
N ILE A 144 -9.84 12.11 -16.68
CA ILE A 144 -11.27 12.39 -16.81
C ILE A 144 -11.83 11.57 -17.98
N GLY A 145 -12.48 10.47 -17.64
CA GLY A 145 -13.20 9.61 -18.58
C GLY A 145 -14.64 10.08 -18.82
N SER A 146 -15.60 9.18 -18.60
CA SER A 146 -17.05 9.46 -18.70
C SER A 146 -17.67 10.09 -17.46
N GLN A 147 -16.88 10.22 -16.38
CA GLN A 147 -17.33 10.78 -15.11
C GLN A 147 -17.40 12.30 -15.16
N ASN A 148 -18.29 12.87 -14.33
CA ASN A 148 -18.46 14.33 -14.20
C ASN A 148 -17.73 14.91 -12.98
N VAL A 149 -17.16 14.05 -12.13
CA VAL A 149 -16.39 14.40 -10.92
C VAL A 149 -15.24 13.41 -10.82
N LEU A 150 -14.08 13.89 -10.39
CA LEU A 150 -12.90 13.10 -10.05
C LEU A 150 -12.59 13.32 -8.57
N ASP A 151 -12.73 12.25 -7.79
CA ASP A 151 -12.44 12.24 -6.35
C ASP A 151 -10.99 11.86 -6.07
N ILE A 152 -10.44 12.36 -4.96
CA ILE A 152 -9.11 11.99 -4.47
C ILE A 152 -8.95 10.49 -4.18
N MET A 153 -10.03 9.77 -3.88
CA MET A 153 -10.01 8.33 -3.65
C MET A 153 -9.64 7.54 -4.91
N GLU A 154 -10.13 7.95 -6.08
CA GLU A 154 -9.80 7.31 -7.37
C GLU A 154 -8.31 7.50 -7.71
N ILE A 155 -7.77 8.68 -7.38
CA ILE A 155 -6.35 8.98 -7.57
C ILE A 155 -5.47 8.29 -6.54
N GLU A 156 -5.97 8.04 -5.33
CA GLU A 156 -5.22 7.36 -4.28
C GLU A 156 -4.81 5.96 -4.70
N GLU A 157 -5.73 5.16 -5.26
CA GLU A 157 -5.39 3.81 -5.73
C GLU A 157 -4.34 3.82 -6.84
N PHE A 158 -4.46 4.75 -7.79
CA PHE A 158 -3.49 4.92 -8.87
C PHE A 158 -2.09 5.28 -8.33
N VAL A 159 -1.99 6.27 -7.44
CA VAL A 159 -0.72 6.70 -6.86
C VAL A 159 -0.10 5.58 -6.00
N GLN A 160 -0.91 4.88 -5.21
CA GLN A 160 -0.44 3.76 -4.40
C GLN A 160 0.11 2.62 -5.27
N GLY A 161 -0.54 2.33 -6.41
CA GLY A 161 -0.02 1.36 -7.38
C GLY A 161 1.38 1.73 -7.86
N GLN A 162 1.58 3.00 -8.25
CA GLN A 162 2.88 3.50 -8.69
C GLN A 162 3.95 3.47 -7.58
N LEU A 163 3.56 3.80 -6.34
CA LEU A 163 4.45 3.67 -5.18
C LEU A 163 4.94 2.24 -4.99
N ILE A 164 4.03 1.26 -5.03
CA ILE A 164 4.37 -0.16 -4.84
C ILE A 164 5.22 -0.69 -5.99
N GLU A 165 4.90 -0.29 -7.22
CA GLU A 165 5.62 -0.71 -8.44
C GLU A 165 7.08 -0.23 -8.44
N ASN A 166 7.32 1.02 -8.02
CA ASN A 166 8.66 1.64 -8.05
C ASN A 166 9.48 1.41 -6.76
N LEU A 167 8.87 0.86 -5.70
CA LEU A 167 9.54 0.62 -4.42
C LEU A 167 10.74 -0.35 -4.52
N PRO A 168 10.69 -1.48 -5.26
CA PRO A 168 11.85 -2.36 -5.41
C PRO A 168 13.08 -1.63 -5.99
N ASP A 169 12.87 -0.77 -6.98
CA ASP A 169 13.94 0.01 -7.60
C ASP A 169 14.52 1.05 -6.62
N ALA A 170 13.65 1.71 -5.85
CA ALA A 170 14.08 2.63 -4.80
C ALA A 170 14.89 1.92 -3.69
N LEU A 171 14.57 0.66 -3.38
CA LEU A 171 15.27 -0.13 -2.37
C LEU A 171 16.67 -0.59 -2.81
N GLN A 172 17.00 -0.57 -4.10
CA GLN A 172 18.34 -0.97 -4.59
C GLN A 172 19.48 -0.11 -4.04
N ILE A 173 19.19 1.11 -3.56
CA ILE A 173 20.19 1.94 -2.88
C ILE A 173 20.63 1.35 -1.53
N VAL A 174 19.83 0.45 -0.96
CA VAL A 174 20.10 -0.25 0.30
C VAL A 174 20.79 -1.57 -0.01
N LYS A 175 22.12 -1.58 0.08
CA LYS A 175 22.93 -2.78 -0.23
C LYS A 175 22.82 -3.87 0.82
N GLU A 176 22.79 -3.47 2.10
CA GLU A 176 22.75 -4.38 3.23
C GLU A 176 21.48 -4.17 4.06
N ILE A 177 20.79 -5.26 4.41
CA ILE A 177 19.55 -5.18 5.18
C ILE A 177 19.68 -4.45 6.53
N LYS A 178 20.87 -4.47 7.15
CA LYS A 178 21.13 -3.82 8.43
C LYS A 178 20.99 -2.29 8.35
N ASP A 179 21.14 -1.74 7.14
CA ASP A 179 21.06 -0.31 6.87
C ASP A 179 19.68 0.10 6.36
N LEU A 180 18.74 -0.86 6.20
CA LEU A 180 17.37 -0.62 5.73
C LEU A 180 16.66 0.48 6.53
N ASN A 181 16.78 0.46 7.85
CA ASN A 181 16.17 1.48 8.71
C ASN A 181 16.90 2.82 8.67
N LYS A 182 18.23 2.81 8.48
CA LYS A 182 19.03 4.04 8.43
C LYS A 182 18.81 4.81 7.13
N MET A 183 18.57 4.08 6.04
CA MET A 183 18.44 4.60 4.69
C MET A 183 16.99 4.94 4.30
N GLN A 184 16.04 4.93 5.23
CA GLN A 184 14.61 5.13 4.93
C GLN A 184 14.34 6.48 4.25
N ASN A 185 15.07 7.53 4.63
CA ASN A 185 14.93 8.85 4.04
C ASN A 185 15.44 8.88 2.60
N GLU A 186 16.59 8.27 2.35
CA GLU A 186 17.18 8.13 1.03
C GLU A 186 16.28 7.33 0.09
N VAL A 187 15.69 6.24 0.59
CA VAL A 187 14.73 5.43 -0.19
C VAL A 187 13.48 6.25 -0.50
N SER A 188 13.01 7.06 0.46
CA SER A 188 11.86 7.95 0.26
C SER A 188 12.13 8.99 -0.85
N ILE A 189 13.32 9.57 -0.87
CA ILE A 189 13.74 10.55 -1.89
C ILE A 189 13.83 9.89 -3.28
N GLU A 190 14.47 8.73 -3.39
CA GLU A 190 14.58 8.04 -4.67
C GLU A 190 13.20 7.57 -5.17
N LEU A 191 12.35 7.06 -4.26
CA LEU A 191 10.99 6.68 -4.58
C LEU A 191 10.16 7.87 -5.09
N GLU A 192 10.27 9.04 -4.44
CA GLU A 192 9.60 10.25 -4.88
C GLU A 192 10.02 10.64 -6.30
N LYS A 193 11.31 10.55 -6.62
CA LYS A 193 11.83 10.86 -7.95
C LYS A 193 11.29 9.90 -9.02
N LEU A 194 11.33 8.60 -8.75
CA LEU A 194 10.82 7.57 -9.67
C LEU A 194 9.31 7.73 -9.90
N VAL A 195 8.54 7.84 -8.82
CA VAL A 195 7.08 7.96 -8.88
C VAL A 195 6.65 9.30 -9.49
N SER A 196 7.35 10.39 -9.17
CA SER A 196 7.07 11.70 -9.78
C SER A 196 7.25 11.66 -11.30
N LYS A 197 8.28 10.97 -11.81
CA LYS A 197 8.51 10.82 -13.24
C LYS A 197 7.30 10.18 -13.93
N GLU A 198 6.74 9.13 -13.34
CA GLU A 198 5.59 8.42 -13.91
C GLU A 198 4.26 9.17 -13.73
N ILE A 199 4.04 9.85 -12.61
CA ILE A 199 2.75 10.47 -12.30
C ILE A 199 2.60 11.86 -12.95
N ASN A 200 3.70 12.57 -13.18
CA ASN A 200 3.67 13.92 -13.77
C ASN A 200 2.96 13.98 -15.14
N LYS A 201 3.02 12.89 -15.93
CA LYS A 201 2.39 12.82 -17.26
C LYS A 201 0.85 12.84 -17.22
N TYR A 202 0.25 12.52 -16.06
CA TYR A 202 -1.19 12.56 -15.82
C TYR A 202 -1.66 13.90 -15.24
N GLY A 203 -0.78 14.90 -15.17
CA GLY A 203 -1.09 16.20 -14.60
C GLY A 203 -1.23 16.21 -13.08
N LEU A 204 -0.77 15.15 -12.41
CA LEU A 204 -0.69 15.06 -10.96
C LEU A 204 0.74 15.36 -10.47
N ARG A 205 0.86 15.69 -9.19
CA ARG A 205 2.15 15.85 -8.54
C ARG A 205 2.08 15.22 -7.15
N VAL A 206 2.98 14.27 -6.93
CA VAL A 206 3.25 13.70 -5.61
C VAL A 206 4.40 14.49 -4.98
N LYS A 207 4.35 14.65 -3.66
CA LYS A 207 5.38 15.30 -2.85
C LYS A 207 5.48 14.63 -1.49
N ASP A 208 6.61 14.83 -0.84
CA ASP A 208 6.85 14.44 0.55
C ASP A 208 6.48 12.97 0.77
N ILE A 209 6.97 12.10 -0.13
CA ILE A 209 6.82 10.66 0.08
C ILE A 209 7.67 10.30 1.29
N GLN A 210 7.06 9.63 2.25
CA GLN A 210 7.70 9.25 3.50
C GLN A 210 7.47 7.78 3.75
N ILE A 211 8.55 7.01 3.77
CA ILE A 211 8.54 5.64 4.28
C ILE A 211 8.62 5.72 5.80
N GLN A 212 7.59 5.23 6.47
CA GLN A 212 7.52 5.19 7.93
C GLN A 212 8.07 3.87 8.48
N SER A 213 7.96 2.78 7.72
CA SER A 213 8.42 1.47 8.14
C SER A 213 8.77 0.58 6.96
N LEU A 214 9.91 -0.11 7.07
CA LEU A 214 10.34 -1.20 6.21
C LEU A 214 10.50 -2.44 7.08
N LEU A 215 9.66 -3.44 6.83
CA LEU A 215 9.55 -4.64 7.66
C LEU A 215 9.97 -5.88 6.85
N PRO A 216 11.17 -6.42 7.14
CA PRO A 216 11.53 -7.76 6.74
C PRO A 216 10.65 -8.83 7.41
N PRO A 217 10.68 -10.08 6.94
CA PRO A 217 10.02 -11.20 7.59
C PRO A 217 10.64 -11.48 8.96
N LYS A 218 9.86 -12.07 9.88
CA LYS A 218 10.33 -12.36 11.24
C LYS A 218 11.56 -13.26 11.24
N GLU A 219 11.58 -14.24 10.35
CA GLU A 219 12.66 -15.21 10.23
C GLU A 219 14.01 -14.52 9.90
N VAL A 220 13.96 -13.44 9.12
CA VAL A 220 15.13 -12.63 8.76
C VAL A 220 15.57 -11.77 9.94
N LEU A 221 14.62 -11.18 10.67
CA LEU A 221 14.91 -10.40 11.87
C LEU A 221 15.56 -11.30 12.95
N ASP A 222 15.01 -12.48 13.21
CA ASP A 222 15.55 -13.44 14.17
C ASP A 222 16.97 -13.90 13.78
N ALA A 223 17.22 -14.10 12.48
CA ALA A 223 18.54 -14.46 11.98
C ALA A 223 19.56 -13.31 12.16
N LEU A 224 19.14 -12.06 11.92
CA LEU A 224 19.97 -10.89 12.16
C LEU A 224 20.29 -10.72 13.65
N GLU A 225 19.30 -10.86 14.52
CA GLU A 225 19.49 -10.78 15.98
C GLU A 225 20.48 -11.85 16.48
N LYS A 226 20.33 -13.11 16.03
CA LYS A 226 21.27 -14.20 16.36
C LYS A 226 22.68 -13.88 15.89
N ARG A 227 22.84 -13.36 14.67
CA ARG A 227 24.15 -12.98 14.12
C ARG A 227 24.77 -11.83 14.90
N MET A 228 23.98 -10.83 15.29
CA MET A 228 24.43 -9.72 16.12
C MET A 228 24.86 -10.21 17.51
N ALA A 229 24.08 -11.09 18.14
CA ALA A 229 24.42 -11.70 19.42
C ALA A 229 25.74 -12.50 19.34
N MET A 230 25.93 -13.32 18.29
CA MET A 230 27.20 -14.03 18.07
C MET A 230 28.38 -13.07 17.90
N ASN A 231 28.21 -11.99 17.15
CA ASN A 231 29.26 -10.99 16.93
C ASN A 231 29.62 -10.22 18.21
N LEU A 232 28.62 -9.83 19.01
CA LEU A 232 28.82 -9.14 20.29
C LEU A 232 29.54 -10.01 21.31
N ILE A 233 29.18 -11.29 21.34
CA ILE A 233 29.71 -12.24 22.32
C ILE A 233 31.12 -12.72 21.93
N GLY A 234 31.46 -12.71 20.64
CA GLY A 234 32.80 -12.94 20.08
C GLY A 234 33.33 -14.37 20.24
N ASP A 235 32.73 -15.17 21.11
CA ASP A 235 33.16 -16.50 21.50
C ASP A 235 32.00 -17.49 21.42
N GLN A 236 32.13 -18.54 20.59
CA GLN A 236 31.04 -19.49 20.33
C GLN A 236 30.56 -20.19 21.61
N GLN A 237 31.47 -20.44 22.57
CA GLN A 237 31.11 -21.00 23.87
C GLN A 237 30.23 -20.05 24.68
N ARG A 238 30.55 -18.75 24.69
CA ARG A 238 29.74 -17.76 25.39
C ARG A 238 28.38 -17.56 24.72
N TYR A 239 28.28 -17.73 23.40
CA TYR A 239 26.98 -17.68 22.72
C TYR A 239 26.09 -18.87 23.09
N LEU A 240 26.67 -20.07 23.17
CA LEU A 240 25.95 -21.26 23.68
C LEU A 240 25.53 -21.07 25.15
N MET A 241 26.40 -20.51 25.99
CA MET A 241 26.05 -20.16 27.37
C MET A 241 24.95 -19.08 27.44
N TYR A 242 24.98 -18.09 26.56
CA TYR A 242 23.95 -17.04 26.47
C TYR A 242 22.60 -17.61 26.00
N GLN A 243 22.57 -18.49 24.99
CA GLN A 243 21.34 -19.18 24.61
C GLN A 243 20.82 -20.08 25.74
N ALA A 244 21.70 -20.81 26.42
CA ALA A 244 21.33 -21.63 27.57
C ALA A 244 20.74 -20.75 28.69
N ALA A 245 21.36 -19.62 29.02
CA ALA A 245 20.85 -18.66 30.00
C ALA A 245 19.47 -18.09 29.61
N ASN A 246 19.30 -17.60 28.37
CA ASN A 246 18.01 -17.11 27.88
C ASN A 246 16.92 -18.19 27.91
N SER A 247 17.27 -19.45 27.61
CA SER A 247 16.31 -20.57 27.68
C SER A 247 15.92 -20.92 29.12
N LEU A 248 16.79 -20.66 30.09
CA LEU A 248 16.54 -20.84 31.52
C LEU A 248 15.73 -19.67 32.11
N ASP A 249 15.97 -18.44 31.68
CA ASP A 249 15.16 -17.27 32.06
C ASP A 249 13.72 -17.39 31.53
N ALA A 250 13.54 -17.89 30.29
CA ALA A 250 12.21 -18.20 29.76
C ALA A 250 11.49 -19.32 30.54
N VAL A 251 12.22 -20.16 31.28
CA VAL A 251 11.65 -21.17 32.21
C VAL A 251 11.36 -20.55 33.58
N ASN A 252 12.09 -19.52 33.98
CA ASN A 252 11.94 -18.83 35.28
C ASN A 252 10.79 -17.81 35.28
N ASP A 253 10.40 -17.26 34.12
CA ASP A 253 9.23 -16.39 33.95
C ASP A 253 7.87 -17.09 34.10
N GLY A 254 7.88 -18.38 34.45
CA GLY A 254 6.72 -19.09 34.95
C GLY A 254 5.90 -19.80 33.86
N ALA A 255 5.69 -21.09 34.11
CA ALA A 255 4.72 -21.97 33.45
C ALA A 255 5.10 -22.54 32.08
N SER A 256 5.88 -23.62 32.11
CA SER A 256 5.59 -24.75 31.22
C SER A 256 5.55 -26.04 32.03
N ASN A 257 4.36 -26.65 32.09
CA ASN A 257 4.17 -28.03 32.55
C ASN A 257 4.58 -29.02 31.44
N ASP A 258 5.62 -28.70 30.65
CA ASP A 258 6.09 -29.57 29.58
C ASP A 258 7.20 -30.50 30.13
N PRO A 259 6.94 -31.82 30.22
CA PRO A 259 7.91 -32.80 30.71
C PRO A 259 9.22 -32.79 29.93
N LEU A 260 9.19 -32.38 28.66
CA LEU A 260 10.37 -32.32 27.81
C LEU A 260 11.30 -31.16 28.21
N GLN A 261 10.74 -30.03 28.63
CA GLN A 261 11.50 -28.85 29.05
C GLN A 261 12.13 -29.04 30.43
N MET A 262 11.42 -29.72 31.35
CA MET A 262 11.97 -30.11 32.66
C MET A 262 13.09 -31.15 32.52
N MET A 263 12.94 -32.09 31.59
CA MET A 263 13.98 -33.09 31.31
C MET A 263 15.24 -32.46 30.72
N MET A 264 15.11 -31.42 29.89
CA MET A 264 16.24 -30.68 29.35
C MET A 264 16.94 -29.81 30.42
N GLY A 265 16.18 -29.17 31.30
CA GLY A 265 16.72 -28.43 32.45
C GLY A 265 17.48 -29.34 33.44
N LEU A 266 16.97 -30.55 33.70
CA LEU A 266 17.64 -31.55 34.52
C LEU A 266 18.91 -32.11 33.87
N MET A 267 18.90 -32.35 32.55
CA MET A 267 20.09 -32.81 31.80
C MET A 267 21.21 -31.76 31.79
N MET A 268 20.87 -30.48 31.61
CA MET A 268 21.85 -29.39 31.67
C MET A 268 22.35 -29.14 33.10
N GLY A 269 21.48 -29.19 34.11
CA GLY A 269 21.87 -29.08 35.52
C GLY A 269 22.85 -30.18 35.96
N LYS A 270 22.71 -31.39 35.39
CA LYS A 270 23.61 -32.52 35.65
C LYS A 270 24.95 -32.42 34.92
N GLY A 271 25.03 -31.66 33.82
CA GLY A 271 26.29 -31.41 33.10
C GLY A 271 27.15 -30.34 33.76
N MET A 272 26.56 -29.47 34.58
CA MET A 272 27.26 -28.34 35.23
C MET A 272 27.70 -28.65 36.67
N PHE A 273 27.08 -29.64 37.33
CA PHE A 273 27.54 -30.18 38.62
C PHE A 273 28.24 -31.52 38.40
N GLY A 274 29.53 -31.45 38.08
CA GLY A 274 30.41 -32.62 38.15
C GLY A 274 30.44 -33.17 39.57
N MET A 275 30.01 -34.42 39.76
CA MET A 275 30.42 -35.25 40.89
C MET A 275 30.37 -36.72 40.48
N GLU A 276 31.54 -37.20 40.08
CA GLU A 276 32.23 -38.38 40.60
C GLU A 276 31.41 -39.50 41.26
N GLY A 277 31.63 -40.71 40.75
CA GLY A 277 31.67 -41.93 41.57
C GLY A 277 30.43 -42.81 41.54
N SER A 278 30.48 -43.90 40.76
CA SER A 278 30.61 -45.28 41.26
C SER A 278 30.01 -46.32 40.31
N GLU A 279 30.85 -47.29 39.98
CA GLU A 279 30.52 -48.56 39.34
C GLU A 279 29.65 -49.43 40.27
N ALA A 280 28.68 -50.17 39.72
CA ALA A 280 28.40 -51.55 40.10
C ALA A 280 27.38 -52.20 39.14
N ASN A 281 27.92 -53.01 38.25
CA ASN A 281 27.45 -54.30 37.75
C ASN A 281 26.12 -54.86 38.32
N HIS A 282 25.16 -55.22 37.45
CA HIS A 282 24.58 -56.58 37.39
C HIS A 282 23.56 -56.73 36.24
N SER A 283 23.86 -57.69 35.35
CA SER A 283 22.91 -58.40 34.48
C SER A 283 22.08 -59.41 35.34
N PRO A 284 20.89 -59.89 34.92
CA PRO A 284 20.78 -60.70 33.69
C PRO A 284 19.48 -60.54 32.86
N ALA A 285 19.61 -60.89 31.57
CA ALA A 285 18.50 -61.22 30.68
C ALA A 285 17.90 -62.60 31.05
N PRO A 286 16.69 -62.99 30.56
CA PRO A 286 16.68 -63.64 29.25
C PRO A 286 15.37 -63.55 28.42
N LYS A 287 15.56 -63.90 27.13
CA LYS A 287 14.63 -64.57 26.18
C LYS A 287 14.06 -63.74 25.02
N GLN A 288 14.66 -64.04 23.88
CA GLN A 288 14.18 -63.90 22.51
C GLN A 288 12.80 -64.53 22.29
N LYS A 289 12.01 -63.93 21.38
CA LYS A 289 11.23 -64.67 20.36
C LYS A 289 11.05 -63.83 19.09
N LYS A 290 11.00 -64.54 17.96
CA LYS A 290 11.16 -64.14 16.56
C LYS A 290 9.94 -63.41 15.97
N LYS A 291 10.24 -62.59 14.95
CA LYS A 291 9.53 -62.28 13.68
C LYS A 291 8.01 -62.20 13.69
N ILE A 292 7.46 -61.12 13.12
CA ILE A 292 6.67 -61.12 11.88
C ILE A 292 6.57 -59.67 11.36
N ALA A 293 6.83 -59.51 10.06
CA ALA A 293 6.51 -58.32 9.28
C ALA A 293 5.06 -58.42 8.79
N GLN A 294 4.30 -57.32 8.88
CA GLN A 294 3.05 -56.98 8.16
C GLN A 294 2.37 -55.85 8.96
N LYS A 295 1.69 -54.84 8.42
CA LYS A 295 1.26 -54.48 7.06
C LYS A 295 0.86 -53.00 7.18
N LYS A 296 1.26 -52.15 6.23
CA LYS A 296 0.64 -50.82 6.05
C LYS A 296 -0.84 -51.04 5.74
N GLU A 297 -1.73 -50.66 6.66
CA GLU A 297 -3.12 -50.38 6.34
C GLU A 297 -3.25 -48.89 6.07
N THR A 298 -3.30 -48.55 4.80
CA THR A 298 -3.81 -47.27 4.29
C THR A 298 -5.26 -47.12 4.73
N LYS A 299 -5.51 -46.41 5.83
CA LYS A 299 -6.81 -45.81 6.08
C LYS A 299 -6.86 -44.52 5.27
N GLU A 300 -7.69 -44.49 4.25
CA GLU A 300 -8.03 -43.26 3.52
C GLU A 300 -8.56 -42.22 4.52
N SER A 301 -7.74 -41.25 4.88
CA SER A 301 -8.16 -40.10 5.64
C SER A 301 -8.78 -39.06 4.70
N LYS A 302 -9.96 -38.56 5.06
CA LYS A 302 -10.55 -37.37 4.43
C LYS A 302 -10.42 -36.20 5.41
N PHE A 303 -10.18 -35.01 4.87
CA PHE A 303 -10.11 -33.78 5.66
C PHE A 303 -11.50 -33.15 5.81
N CYS A 304 -11.78 -32.58 6.98
CA CYS A 304 -12.99 -31.83 7.24
C CYS A 304 -13.05 -30.58 6.37
N LEU A 305 -14.08 -30.43 5.53
CA LEU A 305 -14.27 -29.22 4.71
C LEU A 305 -14.54 -27.95 5.54
N HIS A 306 -14.92 -28.11 6.80
CA HIS A 306 -15.27 -26.99 7.68
C HIS A 306 -14.11 -26.45 8.52
N CYS A 307 -13.14 -27.30 8.87
CA CYS A 307 -12.03 -26.93 9.76
C CYS A 307 -10.66 -27.52 9.38
N GLY A 308 -10.58 -28.34 8.33
CA GLY A 308 -9.34 -28.95 7.87
C GLY A 308 -8.80 -30.12 8.71
N ALA A 309 -9.48 -30.51 9.79
CA ALA A 309 -9.05 -31.64 10.62
C ALA A 309 -9.14 -32.99 9.87
N GLU A 310 -8.19 -33.89 10.13
CA GLU A 310 -8.16 -35.23 9.55
C GLU A 310 -9.23 -36.13 10.20
N ILE A 311 -10.05 -36.81 9.40
CA ILE A 311 -11.17 -37.63 9.88
C ILE A 311 -11.08 -39.05 9.32
N THR A 312 -11.30 -40.02 10.21
CA THR A 312 -11.45 -41.44 9.87
C THR A 312 -12.90 -41.74 9.50
N LEU A 313 -13.14 -42.49 8.40
CA LEU A 313 -14.44 -42.77 7.75
C LEU A 313 -15.58 -43.39 8.62
N GLN A 314 -15.42 -43.50 9.93
CA GLN A 314 -16.41 -44.11 10.83
C GLN A 314 -17.27 -43.10 11.61
N HIS A 315 -17.04 -41.78 11.45
CA HIS A 315 -17.80 -40.75 12.19
C HIS A 315 -18.66 -39.88 11.25
N LYS A 316 -19.97 -39.78 11.55
CA LYS A 316 -20.93 -38.90 10.84
C LYS A 316 -20.73 -37.40 11.14
N PHE A 317 -19.94 -37.07 12.17
CA PHE A 317 -19.67 -35.71 12.63
C PHE A 317 -18.17 -35.55 12.95
N CYS A 318 -17.63 -34.37 12.66
CA CYS A 318 -16.23 -34.03 12.92
C CYS A 318 -16.03 -33.85 14.43
N HIS A 319 -15.03 -34.53 14.98
CA HIS A 319 -14.74 -34.45 16.42
C HIS A 319 -14.27 -33.04 16.85
N ASN A 320 -13.67 -32.27 15.93
CA ASN A 320 -13.05 -30.99 16.26
C ASN A 320 -14.05 -29.83 16.20
N CYS A 321 -14.94 -29.79 15.20
CA CYS A 321 -15.87 -28.66 15.01
C CYS A 321 -17.35 -29.03 15.11
N GLY A 322 -17.70 -30.31 15.26
CA GLY A 322 -19.09 -30.78 15.28
C GLY A 322 -19.83 -30.73 13.93
N GLY A 323 -19.16 -30.25 12.87
CA GLY A 323 -19.72 -30.23 11.52
C GLY A 323 -19.95 -31.63 10.96
N LYS A 324 -21.03 -31.82 10.20
CA LYS A 324 -21.35 -33.12 9.57
C LYS A 324 -20.32 -33.43 8.48
N VAL A 325 -19.76 -34.64 8.51
CA VAL A 325 -18.70 -35.13 7.59
C VAL A 325 -19.31 -35.91 6.45
#